data_AF-G9KIG6-F1
#
_entry.id   AF-G9KIG6-F1
#
_cell.length_a   1.000
_cell.length_b   1.000
_cell.length_c   1.000
_cell.angle_alpha   90.00
_cell.angle_beta   90.00
_cell.angle_gamma   90.00
#
_symmetry.space_group_name_H-M   'P 1'
#
loop_
_entity.id
_entity.type
_entity.pdbx_description
1 polymer ?
#
loop_
_entity_poly.entity_id
_entity_poly.type
_entity_poly.pdbx_seq_one_letter_code
_entity_poly.pdbx_strand_id
1 'polypeptide(L)'
;ADNDNYEVLFNLEELKLDQPFIDCIRVAPDEKYVAAKIRTEDSEASTCIVVKLSDQPVMEASFPNVSSFEWVKDEEEEDVLFYTFQRNLRCHDVYRATFGDNKRNERFYTEKDPSYFVFLYLTKDSRF
;
A
#
# COMPACT_ATOMS: atom_id res chain seq x y z
N ALA A 1 7.59 -16.43 31.23
CA ALA A 1 7.91 -15.23 30.45
C ALA A 1 7.75 -15.66 29.01
N ASP A 2 6.62 -15.34 28.40
CA ASP A 2 6.47 -15.49 26.96
C ASP A 2 7.55 -14.60 26.36
N ASN A 3 8.58 -15.25 25.83
CA ASN A 3 9.57 -14.60 25.03
C ASN A 3 8.86 -14.35 23.70
N ASP A 4 8.10 -13.25 23.63
CA ASP A 4 7.29 -12.90 22.46
C ASP A 4 8.23 -12.93 21.25
N ASN A 5 8.09 -13.98 20.45
CA ASN A 5 8.89 -14.19 19.25
C ASN A 5 8.27 -13.35 18.13
N TYR A 6 8.36 -12.03 18.26
CA TYR A 6 7.90 -11.09 17.26
C TYR A 6 9.05 -10.64 16.37
N GLU A 7 8.75 -10.50 15.08
CA GLU A 7 9.65 -9.92 14.10
C GLU A 7 9.23 -8.47 13.85
N VAL A 8 10.18 -7.54 13.94
CA VAL A 8 9.93 -6.13 13.61
C VAL A 8 10.04 -5.96 12.10
N LEU A 9 8.91 -5.79 11.42
CA LEU A 9 8.86 -5.58 9.97
C LEU A 9 9.26 -4.17 9.55
N PHE A 10 8.86 -3.17 10.34
CA PHE A 10 9.13 -1.76 10.06
C PHE A 10 8.97 -0.91 11.34
N ASN A 11 9.89 0.04 11.56
CA ASN A 11 9.79 1.02 12.64
C ASN A 11 9.27 2.38 12.10
N LEU A 12 8.12 2.83 12.60
CA LEU A 12 7.52 4.11 12.20
C LEU A 12 8.39 5.33 12.52
N GLU A 13 9.28 5.24 13.51
CA GLU A 13 10.22 6.32 13.86
C GLU A 13 11.15 6.68 12.71
N GLU A 14 11.40 5.74 11.79
CA GLU A 14 12.23 5.96 10.60
C GLU A 14 11.59 6.92 9.59
N LEU A 15 10.25 7.11 9.65
CA LEU A 15 9.51 7.98 8.74
C LEU A 15 9.66 9.47 9.07
N LYS A 16 10.17 9.82 10.26
CA LYS A 16 10.30 11.23 10.73
C LYS A 16 9.00 12.03 10.64
N LEU A 17 7.87 11.34 10.85
CA LEU A 17 6.54 11.94 10.93
C LEU A 17 6.22 12.27 12.39
N ASP A 18 5.39 13.28 12.62
CA ASP A 18 4.88 13.60 13.95
C ASP A 18 3.72 12.67 14.27
N GLN A 19 3.87 11.88 15.34
CA GLN A 19 2.86 10.93 15.84
C GLN A 19 2.21 10.05 14.73
N PRO A 20 3.01 9.31 13.95
CA PRO A 20 2.47 8.45 12.91
C PRO A 20 1.73 7.24 13.50
N PHE A 21 0.65 6.82 12.84
CA PHE A 21 -0.04 5.58 13.14
C PHE A 21 -0.33 4.78 11.87
N ILE A 22 -0.51 3.47 12.03
CA ILE A 22 -0.90 2.56 10.94
C ILE A 22 -2.42 2.59 10.80
N ASP A 23 -2.89 3.03 9.64
CA ASP A 23 -4.32 3.14 9.29
C ASP A 23 -4.86 1.84 8.69
N CYS A 24 -4.03 1.14 7.92
CA CYS A 24 -4.42 -0.07 7.21
C CYS A 24 -3.19 -0.95 6.92
N ILE A 25 -3.35 -2.26 7.00
CA ILE A 25 -2.36 -3.26 6.58
C ILE A 25 -3.03 -4.21 5.58
N ARG A 26 -2.30 -4.57 4.51
CA ARG A 26 -2.64 -5.66 3.59
C ARG A 26 -1.39 -6.49 3.28
N VAL A 27 -1.52 -7.80 3.40
CA VAL A 27 -0.48 -8.77 3.01
C VAL A 27 -0.73 -9.16 1.56
N ALA A 28 0.33 -9.25 0.77
CA ALA A 28 0.24 -9.71 -0.61
C ALA A 28 -0.10 -11.21 -0.67
N PRO A 29 -0.75 -11.71 -1.75
CA PRO A 29 -1.16 -13.11 -1.87
C PRO A 29 -0.04 -14.14 -1.67
N ASP A 30 1.19 -13.90 -2.16
CA ASP A 30 2.32 -14.81 -1.91
C ASP A 30 2.96 -14.63 -0.53
N GLU A 31 2.45 -13.74 0.31
CA GLU A 31 3.01 -13.42 1.62
C GLU A 31 4.47 -12.91 1.55
N LYS A 32 4.90 -12.40 0.38
CA LYS A 32 6.24 -11.84 0.17
C LYS A 32 6.34 -10.36 0.52
N TYR A 33 5.20 -9.66 0.53
CA TYR A 33 5.14 -8.23 0.77
C TYR A 33 4.00 -7.87 1.71
N VAL A 34 4.20 -6.79 2.47
CA VAL A 34 3.16 -6.13 3.26
C VAL A 34 3.08 -4.69 2.82
N ALA A 35 1.87 -4.23 2.51
CA ALA A 35 1.58 -2.83 2.31
C ALA A 35 0.90 -2.28 3.57
N ALA A 36 1.40 -1.15 4.09
CA ALA A 36 0.82 -0.46 5.22
C ALA A 36 0.59 1.02 4.90
N LYS A 37 -0.60 1.52 5.19
CA LYS A 37 -0.91 2.94 5.07
C LYS A 37 -0.67 3.62 6.40
N ILE A 38 0.17 4.64 6.37
CA ILE A 38 0.59 5.45 7.51
C ILE A 38 -0.05 6.82 7.41
N ARG A 39 -0.55 7.34 8.54
CA ARG A 39 -1.12 8.69 8.69
C ARG A 39 -0.59 9.37 9.93
N THR A 40 -0.78 10.68 10.00
CA THR A 40 -0.64 11.50 11.20
C THR A 40 -2.02 12.01 11.60
N GLU A 41 -2.30 12.20 12.89
CA GLU A 41 -3.65 12.57 13.37
C GLU A 41 -4.23 13.82 12.70
N ASP A 42 -3.38 14.81 12.42
CA ASP A 42 -3.82 16.11 11.88
C ASP A 42 -3.88 16.17 10.33
N SER A 43 -3.77 15.03 9.64
CA SER A 43 -3.69 15.02 8.17
C SER A 43 -4.45 13.87 7.51
N GLU A 44 -5.23 14.21 6.48
CA GLU A 44 -5.80 13.24 5.54
C GLU A 44 -4.77 12.73 4.52
N ALA A 45 -3.59 13.34 4.46
CA ALA A 45 -2.49 12.83 3.64
C ALA A 45 -1.90 11.58 4.31
N SER A 46 -1.70 10.55 3.50
CA SER A 46 -1.22 9.24 3.93
C SER A 46 -0.10 8.76 3.02
N THR A 47 0.77 7.92 3.56
CA THR A 47 1.82 7.24 2.80
C THR A 47 1.58 5.74 2.87
N CYS A 48 1.54 5.06 1.71
CA CYS A 48 1.59 3.61 1.66
C CYS A 48 3.05 3.16 1.60
N ILE A 49 3.51 2.45 2.62
CA ILE A 49 4.82 1.80 2.63
C ILE A 49 4.64 0.34 2.21
N VAL A 50 5.58 -0.18 1.42
CA VAL A 50 5.64 -1.60 1.07
C VAL A 50 6.92 -2.17 1.65
N VAL A 51 6.77 -3.22 2.45
CA VAL A 51 7.86 -3.95 3.08
C VAL A 51 7.98 -5.31 2.41
N LYS A 52 9.18 -5.69 1.99
CA LYS A 52 9.50 -7.04 1.56
C LYS A 52 9.77 -7.90 2.79
N LEU A 53 9.04 -9.00 2.92
CA LEU A 53 9.22 -9.99 3.97
C LEU A 53 10.37 -10.93 3.61
N SER A 54 11.33 -11.04 4.51
CA SER A 54 12.47 -11.96 4.45
C SER A 54 13.13 -12.01 5.82
N ASP A 55 14.18 -12.82 6.01
CA ASP A 55 14.94 -12.88 7.27
C ASP A 55 15.39 -11.50 7.80
N GLN A 56 15.52 -10.51 6.89
CA GLN A 56 15.71 -9.11 7.22
C GLN A 56 14.68 -8.27 6.44
N PRO A 57 13.54 -7.91 7.06
CA PRO A 57 12.53 -7.09 6.39
C PRO A 57 13.11 -5.75 5.93
N VAL A 58 12.76 -5.35 4.71
CA VAL A 58 13.23 -4.09 4.12
C VAL A 58 12.08 -3.32 3.48
N MET A 59 12.09 -1.99 3.63
CA MET A 59 11.16 -1.12 2.92
C MET A 59 11.51 -1.13 1.41
N GLU A 60 10.65 -1.79 0.62
CA GLU A 60 10.79 -1.96 -0.82
C GLU A 60 10.32 -0.72 -1.61
N ALA A 61 9.28 -0.05 -1.11
CA ALA A 61 8.73 1.15 -1.71
C ALA A 61 7.99 2.04 -0.71
N SER A 62 7.81 3.31 -1.10
CA SER A 62 6.97 4.27 -0.40
C SER A 62 6.20 5.11 -1.43
N PHE A 63 4.89 5.11 -1.32
CA PHE A 63 3.97 5.83 -2.19
C PHE A 63 3.25 6.91 -1.37
N PRO A 64 3.57 8.20 -1.57
CA PRO A 64 2.89 9.27 -0.87
C PRO A 64 1.47 9.45 -1.41
N ASN A 65 0.61 10.06 -0.60
CA ASN A 65 -0.74 10.46 -0.96
C ASN A 65 -1.66 9.30 -1.38
N VAL A 66 -1.55 8.13 -0.74
CA VAL A 66 -2.37 6.95 -1.09
C VAL A 66 -3.65 6.89 -0.26
N SER A 67 -4.82 6.94 -0.91
CA SER A 67 -6.11 6.87 -0.19
C SER A 67 -6.55 5.44 0.12
N SER A 68 -6.50 4.55 -0.87
CA SER A 68 -6.86 3.12 -0.79
C SER A 68 -5.88 2.26 -1.60
N PHE A 69 -5.67 1.02 -1.19
CA PHE A 69 -4.82 0.07 -1.89
C PHE A 69 -5.27 -1.37 -1.62
N GLU A 70 -5.10 -2.25 -2.59
CA GLU A 70 -5.40 -3.67 -2.48
C GLU A 70 -4.39 -4.48 -3.30
N TRP A 71 -4.08 -5.69 -2.82
CA TRP A 71 -3.22 -6.64 -3.53
C TRP A 71 -4.06 -7.62 -4.34
N VAL A 72 -3.60 -7.95 -5.54
CA VAL A 72 -4.19 -9.00 -6.37
C VAL A 72 -3.11 -9.86 -7.01
N LYS A 73 -3.49 -11.06 -7.46
CA LYS A 73 -2.75 -11.83 -8.45
C LYS A 73 -3.18 -11.39 -9.85
N ASP A 74 -2.23 -11.07 -10.72
CA ASP A 74 -2.54 -10.87 -12.13
C ASP A 74 -2.48 -12.18 -12.94
N GLU A 75 -2.66 -12.09 -14.26
CA GLU A 75 -2.69 -13.26 -15.16
C GLU A 75 -1.35 -14.02 -15.22
N GLU A 76 -0.24 -13.39 -14.80
CA GLU A 76 1.08 -14.01 -14.71
C GLU A 76 1.36 -14.58 -13.30
N GLU A 77 0.33 -14.62 -12.43
CA GLU A 77 0.42 -15.02 -11.02
C GLU A 77 1.40 -14.14 -10.21
N GLU A 78 1.64 -12.89 -10.65
CA GLU A 78 2.47 -11.92 -9.93
C GLU A 78 1.64 -11.15 -8.89
N ASP A 79 2.23 -10.85 -7.73
CA ASP A 79 1.61 -9.95 -6.74
C ASP A 79 1.63 -8.51 -7.27
N VAL A 80 0.45 -7.95 -7.53
CA VAL A 80 0.29 -6.57 -7.99
C VAL A 80 -0.42 -5.76 -6.92
N LEU A 81 0.17 -4.62 -6.56
CA LEU A 81 -0.47 -3.63 -5.69
C LEU A 81 -1.19 -2.60 -6.55
N PHE A 82 -2.52 -2.58 -6.49
CA PHE A 82 -3.30 -1.45 -6.97
C PHE A 82 -3.43 -0.43 -5.86
N TYR A 83 -3.23 0.84 -6.19
CA TYR A 83 -3.40 1.93 -5.23
C TYR A 83 -3.94 3.18 -5.90
N THR A 84 -4.68 3.98 -5.14
CA THR A 84 -5.17 5.27 -5.59
C THR A 84 -4.24 6.39 -5.16
N PHE A 85 -4.23 7.48 -5.93
CA PHE A 85 -3.48 8.69 -5.61
C PHE A 85 -4.42 9.87 -5.31
N GLN A 86 -4.30 10.44 -4.10
CA GLN A 86 -5.13 11.52 -3.59
C GLN A 86 -4.37 12.85 -3.54
N ARG A 87 -4.81 13.85 -4.29
CA ARG A 87 -4.24 15.20 -4.24
C ARG A 87 -5.34 16.23 -4.10
N ASN A 88 -5.16 17.19 -3.18
CA ASN A 88 -6.15 18.25 -2.90
C ASN A 88 -7.54 17.66 -2.59
N LEU A 89 -7.60 16.59 -1.77
CA LEU A 89 -8.82 15.86 -1.41
C LEU A 89 -9.57 15.23 -2.60
N ARG A 90 -8.93 15.11 -3.76
CA ARG A 90 -9.45 14.43 -4.94
C ARG A 90 -8.65 13.18 -5.23
N CYS A 91 -9.32 12.15 -5.71
CA CYS A 91 -8.74 10.84 -5.92
C CYS A 91 -9.29 10.28 -7.24
N HIS A 92 -8.56 10.44 -8.33
CA HIS A 92 -9.05 10.08 -9.68
C HIS A 92 -8.16 9.07 -10.39
N ASP A 93 -6.89 8.96 -9.97
CA ASP A 93 -5.92 8.08 -10.60
C ASP A 93 -5.74 6.81 -9.78
N VAL A 94 -5.75 5.68 -10.48
CA VAL A 94 -5.34 4.37 -9.96
C VAL A 94 -4.04 3.99 -10.63
N TYR A 95 -3.10 3.52 -9.82
CA TYR A 95 -1.82 2.99 -10.25
C TYR A 95 -1.77 1.49 -9.95
N ARG A 96 -0.98 0.78 -10.75
CA ARG A 96 -0.58 -0.60 -10.49
C ARG A 96 0.93 -0.65 -10.32
N ALA A 97 1.38 -1.34 -9.28
CA ALA A 97 2.79 -1.53 -8.99
C ALA A 97 3.13 -3.00 -8.78
N THR A 98 4.29 -3.37 -9.29
CA THR A 98 4.95 -4.67 -9.08
C THR A 98 6.33 -4.45 -8.47
N PHE A 99 6.93 -5.49 -7.91
CA PHE A 99 8.15 -5.40 -7.09
C PHE A 99 9.17 -6.48 -7.46
N GLY A 100 10.41 -6.34 -6.99
CA GLY A 100 11.49 -7.27 -7.35
C GLY A 100 11.96 -7.10 -8.79
N ASP A 101 12.20 -8.21 -9.49
CA ASP A 101 12.83 -8.19 -10.83
C ASP A 101 11.91 -7.57 -11.91
N ASN A 102 10.60 -7.66 -11.73
CA ASN A 102 9.59 -7.12 -12.63
C ASN A 102 9.05 -5.75 -12.18
N LYS A 103 9.82 -4.98 -11.41
CA LYS A 103 9.39 -3.70 -10.83
C LYS A 103 8.81 -2.73 -11.86
N ARG A 104 7.53 -2.39 -11.71
CA ARG A 104 6.78 -1.41 -12.51
C ARG A 104 5.94 -0.54 -11.58
N ASN A 105 5.64 0.67 -12.02
CA ASN A 105 4.67 1.55 -11.37
C ASN A 105 4.05 2.43 -12.45
N GLU A 106 2.83 2.12 -12.84
CA GLU A 106 2.17 2.78 -13.96
C GLU A 106 0.73 3.11 -13.62
N ARG A 107 0.22 4.17 -14.26
CA ARG A 107 -1.17 4.56 -14.11
C ARG A 107 -2.06 3.59 -14.88
N PHE A 108 -2.95 2.93 -14.17
CA PHE A 108 -3.88 1.93 -14.70
C PHE A 108 -5.21 2.55 -15.15
N TYR A 109 -5.71 3.52 -14.39
CA TYR A 109 -7.00 4.15 -14.65
C TYR A 109 -7.00 5.63 -14.22
N THR A 110 -7.81 6.44 -14.91
CA THR A 110 -8.09 7.83 -14.57
C THR A 110 -9.59 8.11 -14.74
N GLU A 111 -10.24 8.55 -13.67
CA GLU A 111 -11.57 9.13 -13.73
C GLU A 111 -11.50 10.54 -14.36
N LYS A 112 -12.33 10.76 -15.39
CA LYS A 112 -12.33 11.99 -16.19
C LYS A 112 -13.27 13.04 -15.63
N ASP A 113 -14.34 12.63 -14.96
CA ASP A 113 -15.29 13.55 -14.34
C ASP A 113 -14.81 13.91 -12.92
N PRO A 114 -14.46 15.18 -12.68
CA PRO A 114 -13.88 15.62 -11.40
C PRO A 114 -14.87 15.59 -10.22
N SER A 115 -16.12 15.21 -10.46
CA SER A 115 -17.16 15.07 -9.43
C SER A 115 -17.08 13.74 -8.68
N TYR A 116 -16.35 12.76 -9.22
CA TYR A 116 -16.23 11.42 -8.63
C TYR A 116 -14.96 11.26 -7.80
N PHE A 117 -15.04 10.40 -6.80
CA PHE A 117 -13.91 9.96 -6.00
C PHE A 117 -13.70 8.46 -6.22
N VAL A 118 -12.51 8.08 -6.66
CA VAL A 118 -12.15 6.68 -6.92
C VAL A 118 -11.62 6.04 -5.66
N PHE A 119 -12.16 4.88 -5.32
CA PHE A 119 -11.77 4.07 -4.18
C PHE A 119 -11.64 2.61 -4.62
N LEU A 120 -10.68 1.88 -4.06
CA LEU A 120 -10.45 0.47 -4.36
C LEU A 120 -10.93 -0.42 -3.22
N TYR A 121 -11.52 -1.55 -3.58
CA TYR A 121 -11.88 -2.59 -2.63
C TYR A 121 -11.81 -3.94 -3.35
N LEU A 122 -11.14 -4.90 -2.73
CA LEU A 122 -11.08 -6.29 -3.20
C LEU A 122 -12.23 -7.07 -2.57
N THR A 123 -12.99 -7.79 -3.38
CA THR A 123 -14.05 -8.67 -2.88
C THR A 123 -13.49 -9.78 -2.00
N LYS A 124 -14.32 -10.30 -1.10
CA LYS A 124 -13.91 -11.36 -0.14
C LYS A 124 -13.45 -12.66 -0.81
N ASP A 125 -13.93 -12.94 -2.02
CA ASP A 125 -13.52 -14.09 -2.82
C ASP A 125 -12.30 -13.79 -3.71
N SER A 126 -11.74 -12.59 -3.61
CA SER A 126 -10.56 -12.10 -4.33
C SER A 126 -10.69 -12.14 -5.86
N ARG A 127 -11.92 -12.07 -6.37
CA ARG A 127 -12.19 -12.14 -7.82
C ARG A 127 -12.38 -10.77 -8.47
N PHE A 128 -12.75 -9.75 -7.71
CA PHE A 128 -13.08 -8.41 -8.22
C PHE A 128 -12.56 -7.29 -7.32
#